data_AF-A0A2V8D9N3-F1
#
_entry.id   AF-A0A2V8D9N3-F1
#
_cell.length_a   1.000
_cell.length_b   1.000
_cell.length_c   1.000
_cell.angle_alpha   90.00
_cell.angle_beta   90.00
_cell.angle_gamma   90.00
#
_symmetry.space_group_name_H-M   'P 1'
#
loop_
_entity.id
_entity.type
_entity.pdbx_description
1 polymer ?
#
loop_
_entity_poly.entity_id
_entity_poly.type
_entity_poly.pdbx_seq_one_letter_code
_entity_poly.pdbx_strand_id
1 'polypeptide(L)'
;MGLADIENLLKETMGLNVASIGSPAVARAVQERLSACHLPDLGAYWNRIRASESELQQLVETVVVPETWFFRDRESFTVLARLVRDEWLSGPRQDPVRLLSLPCSTGEEPYSMAMALLDAGVPADRFHIDAVDISARVLSQAGRGMYGRNSFRGQDLAFRDRYFRAAADGYRLSEAVCQQVRFQQGNLFDGGFLPGVERFEVIFCRNVLIYFDRPTQDRAILVLKRLLTMTGVLVVAPSETALPSSHGFVSTNLPLAFAFRNANAAPGGRKPRAASRIKQASAVRSAPHTPSAPHAARATSAPRTGAPPTPLPAGNAPDPTGSIGEATRLADQGHFVEAATCCEAYLRKHGPSATGFYLLGLVRDATGNPSDAIAYYRKALYLDPNHCDAQIHLAFLMEQQGDVAGAEVLRNRARRAGRHEKAVHD
;
A
#
# COMPACT_ATOMS: atom_id res chain seq x y z
N MET A 1 22.72 -27.83 -7.18
CA MET A 1 22.34 -26.40 -7.19
C MET A 1 20.87 -26.32 -7.49
N GLY A 2 20.15 -25.54 -6.68
CA GLY A 2 18.69 -25.49 -6.66
C GLY A 2 18.16 -24.07 -6.79
N LEU A 3 16.82 -23.94 -6.89
CA LEU A 3 16.14 -22.65 -7.02
C LEU A 3 16.47 -21.70 -5.85
N ALA A 4 16.67 -22.26 -4.66
CA ALA A 4 17.09 -21.55 -3.45
C ALA A 4 18.40 -20.76 -3.63
N ASP A 5 19.35 -21.24 -4.44
CA ASP A 5 20.61 -20.55 -4.69
C ASP A 5 20.36 -19.26 -5.52
N ILE A 6 19.50 -19.35 -6.54
CA ILE A 6 19.10 -18.21 -7.37
C ILE A 6 18.29 -17.19 -6.55
N GLU A 7 17.38 -17.70 -5.73
CA GLU A 7 16.60 -16.93 -4.78
C GLU A 7 17.49 -16.11 -3.83
N ASN A 8 18.53 -16.72 -3.27
CA ASN A 8 19.52 -16.03 -2.44
C ASN A 8 20.31 -15.00 -3.23
N LEU A 9 20.73 -15.32 -4.46
CA LEU A 9 21.43 -14.37 -5.33
C LEU A 9 20.57 -13.14 -5.64
N LEU A 10 19.27 -13.32 -5.92
CA LEU A 10 18.33 -12.22 -6.12
C LEU A 10 18.15 -11.38 -4.85
N LYS A 11 18.09 -12.01 -3.68
CA LYS A 11 18.05 -11.30 -2.40
C LYS A 11 19.31 -10.46 -2.20
N GLU A 12 20.49 -11.00 -2.46
CA GLU A 12 21.76 -10.27 -2.35
C GLU A 12 21.84 -9.11 -3.37
N THR A 13 21.36 -9.33 -4.59
CA THR A 13 21.43 -8.36 -5.69
C THR A 13 20.47 -7.20 -5.49
N MET A 14 19.19 -7.46 -5.21
CA MET A 14 18.13 -6.44 -5.24
C MET A 14 17.31 -6.36 -3.94
N GLY A 15 17.74 -7.04 -2.88
CA GLY A 15 17.09 -7.02 -1.57
C GLY A 15 15.78 -7.82 -1.47
N LEU A 16 15.39 -8.47 -2.56
CA LEU A 16 14.08 -9.08 -2.74
C LEU A 16 13.93 -10.34 -1.90
N ASN A 17 12.93 -10.36 -1.01
CA ASN A 17 12.64 -11.50 -0.16
C ASN A 17 11.68 -12.47 -0.85
N VAL A 18 12.13 -13.71 -1.03
CA VAL A 18 11.35 -14.81 -1.61
C VAL A 18 10.05 -15.06 -0.84
N ALA A 19 10.05 -14.89 0.48
CA ALA A 19 8.85 -15.05 1.28
C ALA A 19 7.76 -14.01 0.94
N SER A 20 8.14 -12.85 0.38
CA SER A 20 7.22 -11.78 0.01
C SER A 20 6.69 -11.89 -1.42
N ILE A 21 7.49 -12.40 -2.37
CA ILE A 21 7.08 -12.56 -3.79
C ILE A 21 6.58 -13.96 -4.12
N GLY A 22 6.97 -14.94 -3.31
CA GLY A 22 6.65 -16.34 -3.48
C GLY A 22 7.63 -17.03 -4.42
N SER A 23 8.18 -18.16 -3.96
CA SER A 23 9.01 -19.07 -4.75
C SER A 23 8.42 -19.43 -6.13
N PRO A 24 7.08 -19.57 -6.32
CA PRO A 24 6.50 -19.83 -7.64
C PRO A 24 6.73 -18.72 -8.68
N ALA A 25 6.78 -17.45 -8.28
CA ALA A 25 7.03 -16.34 -9.19
C ALA A 25 8.49 -16.35 -9.68
N VAL A 26 9.43 -16.57 -8.76
CA VAL A 26 10.85 -16.73 -9.09
C VAL A 26 11.07 -17.96 -9.98
N ALA A 27 10.44 -19.09 -9.65
CA ALA A 27 10.50 -20.30 -10.46
C ALA A 27 10.03 -20.04 -11.91
N ARG A 28 8.91 -19.32 -12.08
CA ARG A 28 8.39 -18.96 -13.40
C ARG A 28 9.36 -18.08 -14.18
N ALA A 29 9.90 -17.04 -13.53
CA ALA A 29 10.89 -16.16 -14.14
C ALA A 29 12.15 -16.93 -14.58
N VAL A 30 12.64 -17.83 -13.73
CA VAL A 30 13.78 -18.69 -14.05
C VAL A 30 13.48 -19.61 -15.24
N GLN A 31 12.28 -20.21 -15.31
CA GLN A 31 11.87 -21.05 -16.44
C GLN A 31 11.77 -20.27 -17.76
N GLU A 32 11.26 -19.04 -17.70
CA GLU A 32 11.22 -18.14 -18.86
C GLU A 32 12.63 -17.82 -19.36
N ARG A 33 13.56 -17.47 -18.45
CA ARG A 33 14.95 -17.18 -18.80
C ARG A 33 15.73 -18.39 -19.29
N LEU A 34 15.52 -19.56 -18.68
CA LEU A 34 16.05 -20.86 -19.14
C LEU A 34 15.69 -21.10 -20.61
N SER A 35 14.40 -20.92 -20.93
CA SER A 35 13.88 -21.08 -22.29
C SER A 35 14.47 -20.06 -23.26
N ALA A 36 14.55 -18.78 -22.85
CA ALA A 36 15.11 -17.71 -23.66
C ALA A 36 16.62 -17.87 -23.93
N CYS A 37 17.35 -18.49 -23.01
CA CYS A 37 18.78 -18.79 -23.19
C CYS A 37 19.05 -20.11 -23.89
N HIS A 38 18.01 -20.90 -24.20
CA HIS A 38 18.12 -22.27 -24.72
C HIS A 38 19.00 -23.19 -23.84
N LEU A 39 18.86 -23.08 -22.51
CA LEU A 39 19.64 -23.87 -21.56
C LEU A 39 18.84 -25.09 -21.06
N PRO A 40 19.50 -26.24 -20.87
CA PRO A 40 18.82 -27.52 -20.64
C PRO A 40 18.30 -27.67 -19.21
N ASP A 41 18.94 -27.02 -18.24
CA ASP A 41 18.62 -27.19 -16.83
C ASP A 41 19.06 -25.99 -15.96
N LEU A 42 18.61 -26.03 -14.72
CA LEU A 42 18.87 -25.00 -13.71
C LEU A 42 20.36 -24.83 -13.38
N GLY A 43 21.15 -25.90 -13.44
CA GLY A 43 22.59 -25.84 -13.18
C GLY A 43 23.34 -25.07 -14.26
N ALA A 44 22.99 -25.31 -15.53
CA ALA A 44 23.51 -24.55 -16.67
C ALA A 44 23.12 -23.07 -16.57
N TYR A 45 21.89 -22.76 -16.16
CA TYR A 45 21.45 -21.38 -15.97
C TYR A 45 22.14 -20.69 -14.78
N TRP A 46 22.33 -21.38 -13.66
CA TRP A 46 23.11 -20.87 -12.54
C TRP A 46 24.52 -20.45 -12.95
N ASN A 47 25.21 -21.29 -13.73
CA ASN A 47 26.54 -20.95 -14.25
C ASN A 47 26.48 -19.72 -15.18
N ARG A 48 25.43 -19.60 -15.99
CA ARG A 48 25.24 -18.44 -16.88
C ARG A 48 25.04 -17.13 -16.11
N ILE A 49 24.12 -17.08 -15.13
CA ILE A 49 23.83 -15.84 -14.39
C ILE A 49 25.01 -15.38 -13.55
N ARG A 50 25.87 -16.29 -13.09
CA ARG A 50 27.12 -15.93 -12.38
C ARG A 50 28.22 -15.42 -13.30
N ALA A 51 28.25 -15.88 -14.55
CA ALA A 51 29.25 -15.49 -15.53
C ALA A 51 28.83 -14.26 -16.36
N SER A 52 27.57 -13.85 -16.29
CA SER A 52 27.02 -12.78 -17.12
C SER A 52 26.12 -11.85 -16.30
N GLU A 53 26.65 -10.66 -15.98
CA GLU A 53 25.88 -9.58 -15.36
C GLU A 53 24.65 -9.21 -16.19
N SER A 54 24.79 -9.23 -17.52
CA SER A 54 23.66 -8.99 -18.42
C SER A 54 22.53 -9.99 -18.24
N GLU A 55 22.83 -11.28 -18.05
CA GLU A 55 21.77 -12.28 -17.85
C GLU A 55 21.18 -12.21 -16.44
N LEU A 56 21.99 -11.92 -15.42
CA LEU A 56 21.46 -11.62 -14.09
C LEU A 56 20.48 -10.43 -14.13
N GLN A 57 20.81 -9.38 -14.89
CA GLN A 57 19.90 -8.25 -15.09
C GLN A 57 18.61 -8.68 -15.79
N GLN A 58 18.66 -9.56 -16.81
CA GLN A 58 17.44 -10.08 -17.45
C GLN A 58 16.57 -10.89 -16.48
N LEU A 59 17.17 -11.63 -15.55
CA LEU A 59 16.41 -12.31 -14.50
C LEU A 59 15.73 -11.31 -13.57
N VAL A 60 16.44 -10.28 -13.11
CA VAL A 60 15.89 -9.19 -12.30
C VAL A 60 14.70 -8.55 -13.01
N GLU A 61 14.85 -8.21 -14.29
CA GLU A 61 13.79 -7.66 -15.14
C GLU A 61 12.55 -8.55 -15.21
N THR A 62 12.72 -9.87 -15.20
CA THR A 62 11.63 -10.84 -15.30
C THR A 62 10.93 -11.05 -13.95
N VAL A 63 11.65 -10.92 -12.83
CA VAL A 63 11.10 -11.06 -11.48
C VAL A 63 10.36 -9.79 -11.03
N VAL A 64 10.83 -8.61 -11.44
CA VAL A 64 10.18 -7.33 -11.11
C VAL A 64 8.82 -7.28 -11.81
N VAL A 65 7.76 -7.14 -11.03
CA VAL A 65 6.38 -6.96 -11.53
C VAL A 65 6.04 -5.47 -11.45
N PRO A 66 6.05 -4.72 -12.58
CA PRO A 66 5.68 -3.32 -12.57
C PRO A 66 4.15 -3.19 -12.45
N GLU A 67 3.65 -2.94 -11.24
CA GLU A 67 2.27 -2.49 -11.05
C GLU A 67 2.23 -1.06 -10.53
N THR A 68 1.91 -0.13 -11.41
CA THR A 68 1.76 1.28 -11.10
C THR A 68 0.66 1.92 -11.97
N TRP A 69 0.15 3.07 -11.53
CA TRP A 69 -0.85 3.87 -12.23
C TRP A 69 -0.79 5.33 -11.76
N PHE A 70 -1.29 6.25 -12.59
CA PHE A 70 -1.27 7.68 -12.27
C PHE A 70 -2.09 7.98 -11.02
N PHE A 71 -1.55 8.86 -10.17
CA PHE A 71 -2.17 9.32 -8.92
C PHE A 71 -2.60 8.19 -7.97
N ARG A 72 -1.82 7.09 -7.91
CA ARG A 72 -1.98 6.05 -6.88
C ARG A 72 -1.82 6.67 -5.49
N ASP A 73 -2.85 6.57 -4.64
CA ASP A 73 -3.02 7.33 -3.39
C ASP A 73 -2.91 8.86 -3.61
N ARG A 74 -3.94 9.42 -4.27
CA ARG A 74 -3.98 10.81 -4.76
C ARG A 74 -3.64 11.84 -3.69
N GLU A 75 -4.06 11.62 -2.46
CA GLU A 75 -3.87 12.50 -1.32
C GLU A 75 -2.38 12.80 -1.04
N SER A 76 -1.48 11.85 -1.29
CA SER A 76 -0.04 12.06 -1.17
C SER A 76 0.48 13.14 -2.13
N PHE A 77 -0.07 13.22 -3.35
CA PHE A 77 0.32 14.23 -4.34
C PHE A 77 -0.29 15.60 -4.02
N THR A 78 -1.52 15.64 -3.51
CA THR A 78 -2.14 16.87 -3.00
C THR A 78 -1.31 17.48 -1.87
N VAL A 79 -0.85 16.63 -0.95
CA VAL A 79 0.01 17.06 0.15
C VAL A 79 1.40 17.47 -0.33
N LEU A 80 1.99 16.74 -1.29
CA LEU A 80 3.23 17.16 -1.92
C LEU A 80 3.14 18.59 -2.46
N ALA A 81 2.11 18.87 -3.27
CA ALA A 81 1.93 20.19 -3.86
C ALA A 81 1.78 21.30 -2.81
N ARG A 82 1.07 21.01 -1.71
CA ARG A 82 0.94 21.94 -0.59
C ARG A 82 2.28 22.20 0.10
N LEU A 83 3.04 21.16 0.42
CA LEU A 83 4.33 21.30 1.10
C LEU A 83 5.32 22.11 0.25
N VAL A 84 5.41 21.83 -1.05
CA VAL A 84 6.30 22.56 -1.97
C VAL A 84 5.96 24.05 -1.99
N ARG A 85 4.69 24.42 -2.16
CA ARG A 85 4.28 25.82 -2.18
C ARG A 85 4.44 26.53 -0.83
N ASP A 86 3.91 25.91 0.22
CA ASP A 86 3.70 26.60 1.50
C ASP A 86 4.99 26.62 2.35
N GLU A 87 5.88 25.64 2.20
CA GLU A 87 7.09 25.53 3.03
C GLU A 87 8.38 25.88 2.31
N TRP A 88 8.58 25.37 1.09
CA TRP A 88 9.87 25.51 0.39
C TRP A 88 9.90 26.69 -0.58
N LEU A 89 8.76 27.06 -1.17
CA LEU A 89 8.66 28.17 -2.12
C LEU A 89 8.06 29.46 -1.54
N SER A 90 7.62 29.44 -0.27
CA SER A 90 7.06 30.62 0.41
C SER A 90 8.12 31.62 0.91
N GLY A 91 9.41 31.24 0.87
CA GLY A 91 10.55 32.06 1.29
C GLY A 91 11.42 32.54 0.12
N PRO A 92 12.56 33.22 0.40
CA PRO A 92 13.44 33.81 -0.63
C PRO A 92 14.29 32.77 -1.38
N ARG A 93 13.97 31.47 -1.26
CA ARG A 93 14.73 30.39 -1.89
C ARG A 93 14.82 30.64 -3.39
N GLN A 94 16.02 30.58 -3.97
CA GLN A 94 16.23 30.70 -5.42
C GLN A 94 16.43 29.34 -6.08
N ASP A 95 16.88 28.33 -5.33
CA ASP A 95 17.12 27.00 -5.88
C ASP A 95 15.82 26.20 -6.08
N PRO A 96 15.73 25.38 -7.14
CA PRO A 96 14.61 24.46 -7.35
C PRO A 96 14.46 23.47 -6.19
N VAL A 97 13.22 23.02 -5.94
CA VAL A 97 12.94 21.92 -5.01
C VAL A 97 13.29 20.59 -5.69
N ARG A 98 14.09 19.76 -5.02
CA ARG A 98 14.53 18.45 -5.51
C ARG A 98 13.65 17.36 -4.95
N LEU A 99 13.06 16.57 -5.83
CA LEU A 99 12.21 15.45 -5.47
C LEU A 99 12.78 14.15 -6.03
N LEU A 100 12.53 13.04 -5.34
CA LEU A 100 12.91 11.69 -5.78
C LEU A 100 11.70 10.76 -5.77
N SER A 101 11.49 9.99 -6.84
CA SER A 101 10.61 8.81 -6.85
C SER A 101 11.47 7.55 -7.02
N LEU A 102 11.35 6.61 -6.09
CA LEU A 102 12.21 5.41 -6.02
C LEU A 102 11.51 4.25 -5.29
N PRO A 103 11.25 3.10 -5.96
CA PRO A 103 11.34 2.87 -7.39
C PRO A 103 10.25 3.63 -8.16
N CYS A 104 10.56 4.07 -9.37
CA CYS A 104 9.61 4.82 -10.20
C CYS A 104 8.83 3.97 -11.23
N SER A 105 9.21 2.70 -11.43
CA SER A 105 8.58 1.78 -12.37
C SER A 105 8.43 2.39 -13.78
N THR A 106 7.27 2.26 -14.42
CA THR A 106 6.99 2.81 -15.76
C THR A 106 6.70 4.32 -15.77
N GLY A 107 7.00 5.04 -14.69
CA GLY A 107 7.04 6.51 -14.65
C GLY A 107 5.73 7.19 -14.22
N GLU A 108 4.66 6.45 -13.96
CA GLU A 108 3.38 7.05 -13.55
C GLU A 108 3.49 7.86 -12.25
N GLU A 109 4.29 7.42 -11.27
CA GLU A 109 4.47 8.15 -10.02
C GLU A 109 5.20 9.50 -10.19
N PRO A 110 6.43 9.57 -10.76
CA PRO A 110 7.12 10.85 -10.92
C PRO A 110 6.37 11.81 -11.83
N TYR A 111 5.66 11.32 -12.85
CA TYR A 111 4.80 12.18 -13.67
C TYR A 111 3.55 12.66 -12.93
N SER A 112 2.99 11.87 -12.01
CA SER A 112 1.93 12.35 -11.11
C SER A 112 2.43 13.44 -10.18
N MET A 113 3.68 13.35 -9.69
CA MET A 113 4.32 14.43 -8.92
C MET A 113 4.43 15.71 -9.74
N ALA A 114 4.95 15.61 -10.97
CA ALA A 114 5.09 16.75 -11.87
C ALA A 114 3.74 17.41 -12.19
N MET A 115 2.74 16.62 -12.59
CA MET A 115 1.39 17.13 -12.87
C MET A 115 0.75 17.80 -11.66
N ALA A 116 0.90 17.23 -10.45
CA ALA A 116 0.37 17.82 -9.23
C ALA A 116 1.00 19.18 -8.91
N LEU A 117 2.30 19.34 -9.12
CA LEU A 117 3.01 20.60 -8.89
C LEU A 117 2.62 21.66 -9.93
N LEU A 118 2.51 21.27 -11.20
CA LEU A 118 2.06 22.16 -12.27
C LEU A 118 0.60 22.61 -12.06
N ASP A 119 -0.30 21.68 -11.73
CA ASP A 119 -1.71 21.99 -11.40
C ASP A 119 -1.82 22.92 -10.19
N ALA A 120 -0.88 22.85 -9.26
CA ALA A 120 -0.81 23.74 -8.10
C ALA A 120 -0.20 25.11 -8.42
N GLY A 121 0.22 25.37 -9.66
CA GLY A 121 0.82 26.63 -10.10
C GLY A 121 2.29 26.79 -9.68
N VAL A 122 2.98 25.70 -9.34
CA VAL A 122 4.42 25.74 -9.11
C VAL A 122 5.12 25.95 -10.47
N PRO A 123 5.97 26.99 -10.63
CA PRO A 123 6.69 27.20 -11.89
C PRO A 123 7.63 26.05 -12.22
N ALA A 124 7.72 25.69 -13.50
CA ALA A 124 8.47 24.54 -14.00
C ALA A 124 9.99 24.61 -13.79
N ASP A 125 10.54 25.79 -13.53
CA ASP A 125 11.95 26.02 -13.19
C ASP A 125 12.21 25.96 -11.68
N ARG A 126 11.16 25.78 -10.86
CA ARG A 126 11.23 25.78 -9.39
C ARG A 126 11.22 24.39 -8.78
N PHE A 127 11.20 23.33 -9.60
CA PHE A 127 11.34 21.96 -9.12
C PHE A 127 12.02 21.05 -10.13
N HIS A 128 12.57 19.93 -9.64
CA HIS A 128 13.11 18.86 -10.45
C HIS A 128 12.83 17.51 -9.79
N ILE A 129 12.46 16.51 -10.59
CA ILE A 129 12.16 15.16 -10.10
C ILE A 129 13.19 14.19 -10.67
N ASP A 130 14.02 13.64 -9.81
CA ASP A 130 14.82 12.46 -10.12
C ASP A 130 13.92 11.21 -9.95
N ALA A 131 13.96 10.28 -10.90
CA ALA A 131 13.16 9.07 -10.91
C ALA A 131 14.09 7.88 -11.13
N VAL A 132 14.16 6.98 -10.15
CA VAL A 132 15.13 5.90 -10.14
C VAL A 132 14.44 4.55 -10.08
N ASP A 133 14.94 3.59 -10.86
CA ASP A 133 14.51 2.19 -10.83
C ASP A 133 15.69 1.26 -11.14
N ILE A 134 15.61 0.01 -10.69
CA ILE A 134 16.62 -1.01 -11.01
C ILE A 134 16.46 -1.53 -12.45
N SER A 135 15.24 -1.47 -12.99
CA SER A 135 14.90 -1.98 -14.31
C SER A 135 15.16 -0.94 -15.40
N ALA A 136 16.12 -1.21 -16.28
CA ALA A 136 16.35 -0.39 -17.46
C ALA A 136 15.16 -0.45 -18.44
N ARG A 137 14.45 -1.59 -18.46
CA ARG A 137 13.28 -1.79 -19.33
C ARG A 137 12.13 -0.85 -18.98
N VAL A 138 11.76 -0.76 -17.70
CA VAL A 138 10.66 0.13 -17.27
C VAL A 138 11.05 1.60 -17.39
N LEU A 139 12.32 1.95 -17.16
CA LEU A 139 12.82 3.31 -17.38
C LEU A 139 12.78 3.71 -18.86
N SER A 140 13.15 2.79 -19.77
CA SER A 140 13.01 3.03 -21.22
C SER A 140 11.55 3.25 -21.62
N GLN A 141 10.62 2.49 -21.02
CA GLN A 141 9.19 2.69 -21.22
C GLN A 141 8.71 4.04 -20.67
N ALA A 142 9.13 4.39 -19.46
CA ALA A 142 8.81 5.66 -18.81
C ALA A 142 9.26 6.86 -19.65
N GLY A 143 10.51 6.84 -20.13
CA GLY A 143 11.08 7.91 -20.96
C GLY A 143 10.37 8.12 -22.31
N ARG A 144 9.59 7.16 -22.81
CA ARG A 144 8.77 7.35 -24.02
C ARG A 144 7.54 8.21 -23.76
N GLY A 145 7.08 8.32 -22.51
CA GLY A 145 5.87 9.06 -22.15
C GLY A 145 4.58 8.53 -22.80
N MET A 146 4.53 7.22 -23.10
CA MET A 146 3.40 6.56 -23.79
C MET A 146 2.70 5.59 -22.86
N TYR A 147 1.40 5.78 -22.64
CA TYR A 147 0.65 5.05 -21.62
C TYR A 147 -0.64 4.43 -22.17
N GLY A 148 -0.86 3.17 -21.81
CA GLY A 148 -2.08 2.43 -22.13
C GLY A 148 -3.20 2.69 -21.12
N ARG A 149 -4.36 2.08 -21.35
CA ARG A 149 -5.55 2.25 -20.49
C ARG A 149 -5.29 1.84 -19.03
N ASN A 150 -4.45 0.82 -18.79
CA ASN A 150 -4.20 0.28 -17.46
C ASN A 150 -3.49 1.26 -16.51
N SER A 151 -2.78 2.25 -17.04
CA SER A 151 -2.14 3.32 -16.27
C SER A 151 -3.15 4.36 -15.75
N PHE A 152 -4.38 4.36 -16.27
CA PHE A 152 -5.46 5.27 -15.89
C PHE A 152 -6.53 4.51 -15.12
N ARG A 153 -6.46 4.56 -13.79
CA ARG A 153 -7.41 3.88 -12.89
C ARG A 153 -8.26 4.88 -12.12
N GLY A 154 -9.46 4.46 -11.74
CA GLY A 154 -10.42 5.28 -10.99
C GLY A 154 -11.24 6.22 -11.87
N GLN A 155 -12.10 7.03 -11.23
CA GLN A 155 -13.05 7.90 -11.93
C GLN A 155 -12.49 9.31 -12.20
N ASP A 156 -11.53 9.76 -11.40
CA ASP A 156 -10.95 11.09 -11.54
C ASP A 156 -9.80 11.08 -12.56
N LEU A 157 -10.15 11.25 -13.83
CA LEU A 157 -9.21 11.27 -14.95
C LEU A 157 -9.05 12.66 -15.58
N ALA A 158 -9.45 13.73 -14.88
CA ALA A 158 -9.38 15.09 -15.43
C ALA A 158 -7.95 15.53 -15.78
N PHE A 159 -6.94 14.99 -15.08
CA PHE A 159 -5.53 15.23 -15.40
C PHE A 159 -5.13 14.66 -16.78
N ARG A 160 -5.77 13.56 -17.22
CA ARG A 160 -5.50 12.95 -18.52
C ARG A 160 -5.84 13.93 -19.64
N ASP A 161 -7.00 14.56 -19.55
CA ASP A 161 -7.47 15.48 -20.59
C ASP A 161 -6.65 16.78 -20.62
N ARG A 162 -5.99 17.15 -19.51
CA ARG A 162 -5.06 18.29 -19.45
C ARG A 162 -3.67 17.97 -20.01
N TYR A 163 -3.11 16.81 -19.65
CA TYR A 163 -1.69 16.53 -19.85
C TYR A 163 -1.40 15.46 -20.91
N PHE A 164 -2.42 14.83 -21.48
CA PHE A 164 -2.22 13.77 -22.46
C PHE A 164 -2.96 14.07 -23.76
N ARG A 165 -2.42 13.54 -24.85
CA ARG A 165 -3.06 13.50 -26.15
C ARG A 165 -3.28 12.06 -26.57
N ALA A 166 -4.43 11.77 -27.16
CA ALA A 166 -4.67 10.46 -27.75
C ALA A 166 -3.67 10.18 -28.88
N ALA A 167 -3.22 8.93 -28.98
CA ALA A 167 -2.34 8.42 -30.01
C ALA A 167 -2.81 7.02 -30.43
N ALA A 168 -2.25 6.46 -31.50
CA ALA A 168 -2.66 5.16 -32.04
C ALA A 168 -2.69 4.05 -30.97
N ASP A 169 -1.64 3.97 -30.14
CA ASP A 169 -1.46 2.90 -29.16
C ASP A 169 -1.64 3.37 -27.71
N GLY A 170 -2.46 4.41 -27.47
CA GLY A 170 -2.80 4.88 -26.14
C GLY A 170 -2.75 6.40 -25.99
N TYR A 171 -2.04 6.88 -24.98
CA TYR A 171 -1.98 8.29 -24.61
C TYR A 171 -0.53 8.75 -24.51
N ARG A 172 -0.22 9.85 -25.20
CA ARG A 172 1.08 10.52 -25.14
C ARG A 172 1.05 11.63 -24.11
N LEU A 173 1.95 11.57 -23.14
CA LEU A 173 2.15 12.60 -22.13
C LEU A 173 2.72 13.88 -22.75
N SER A 174 2.32 15.03 -22.24
CA SER A 174 2.79 16.34 -22.69
C SER A 174 4.28 16.52 -22.40
N GLU A 175 4.98 17.16 -23.33
CA GLU A 175 6.41 17.40 -23.21
C GLU A 175 6.76 18.26 -21.98
N ALA A 176 5.90 19.22 -21.64
CA ALA A 176 6.06 20.07 -20.46
C ALA A 176 6.14 19.26 -19.15
N VAL A 177 5.40 18.15 -19.04
CA VAL A 177 5.49 17.24 -17.90
C VAL A 177 6.73 16.34 -18.03
N CYS A 178 7.01 15.83 -19.23
CA CYS A 178 8.17 14.97 -19.48
C CYS A 178 9.49 15.64 -19.08
N GLN A 179 9.66 16.92 -19.39
CA GLN A 179 10.87 17.70 -19.10
C GLN A 179 11.16 17.88 -17.60
N GLN A 180 10.18 17.63 -16.72
CA GLN A 180 10.33 17.78 -15.27
C GLN A 180 10.98 16.56 -14.60
N VAL A 181 11.05 15.43 -15.30
CA VAL A 181 11.47 14.14 -14.74
C VAL A 181 12.76 13.67 -15.40
N ARG A 182 13.78 13.36 -14.59
CA ARG A 182 15.01 12.73 -15.02
C ARG A 182 15.05 11.28 -14.57
N PHE A 183 15.08 10.37 -15.52
CA PHE A 183 15.21 8.93 -15.24
C PHE A 183 16.68 8.53 -15.09
N GLN A 184 16.95 7.69 -14.09
CA GLN A 184 18.26 7.10 -13.87
C GLN A 184 18.10 5.65 -13.42
N GLN A 185 18.91 4.74 -13.98
CA GLN A 185 19.00 3.38 -13.47
C GLN A 185 19.83 3.37 -12.19
N GLY A 186 19.36 2.65 -11.17
CA GLY A 186 20.12 2.45 -9.95
C GLY A 186 19.45 1.49 -8.98
N ASN A 187 20.27 0.80 -8.19
CA ASN A 187 19.83 -0.09 -7.14
C ASN A 187 20.10 0.52 -5.77
N LEU A 188 19.05 0.60 -4.94
CA LEU A 188 19.09 1.20 -3.61
C LEU A 188 20.18 0.61 -2.70
N PHE A 189 20.58 -0.63 -2.96
CA PHE A 189 21.55 -1.38 -2.15
C PHE A 189 22.98 -1.33 -2.67
N ASP A 190 23.23 -0.70 -3.82
CA ASP A 190 24.59 -0.56 -4.35
C ASP A 190 25.45 0.32 -3.43
N GLY A 191 26.73 -0.06 -3.31
CA GLY A 191 27.73 0.70 -2.56
C GLY A 191 27.90 2.10 -3.16
N GLY A 192 27.30 3.10 -2.51
CA GLY A 192 27.34 4.47 -3.00
C GLY A 192 26.16 4.86 -3.90
N PHE A 193 24.99 4.21 -3.80
CA PHE A 193 23.76 4.61 -4.51
C PHE A 193 23.57 6.14 -4.51
N LEU A 194 23.45 6.73 -5.71
CA LEU A 194 23.43 8.18 -5.95
C LEU A 194 24.59 8.94 -5.26
N PRO A 195 25.86 8.65 -5.62
CA PRO A 195 27.01 9.26 -4.96
C PRO A 195 27.14 10.72 -5.39
N GLY A 196 27.37 11.63 -4.43
CA GLY A 196 27.55 13.05 -4.72
C GLY A 196 26.28 13.80 -5.17
N VAL A 197 25.12 13.14 -5.17
CA VAL A 197 23.84 13.80 -5.45
C VAL A 197 23.44 14.66 -4.25
N GLU A 198 22.97 15.88 -4.53
CA GLU A 198 22.42 16.75 -3.49
C GLU A 198 21.19 16.12 -2.84
N ARG A 199 20.95 16.48 -1.59
CA ARG A 199 19.84 15.93 -0.82
C ARG A 199 18.49 16.39 -1.38
N PHE A 200 17.46 15.57 -1.15
CA PHE A 200 16.09 15.80 -1.62
C PHE A 200 15.22 16.42 -0.53
N GLU A 201 14.36 17.36 -0.90
CA GLU A 201 13.29 17.87 -0.03
C GLU A 201 12.18 16.85 0.13
N VAL A 202 11.87 16.07 -0.91
CA VAL A 202 10.84 15.03 -0.85
C VAL A 202 11.31 13.75 -1.52
N ILE A 203 11.12 12.61 -0.86
CA ILE A 203 11.32 11.29 -1.46
C ILE A 203 10.02 10.49 -1.37
N PHE A 204 9.53 10.00 -2.51
CA PHE A 204 8.50 8.98 -2.60
C PHE A 204 9.20 7.62 -2.70
N CYS A 205 8.96 6.74 -1.73
CA CYS A 205 9.41 5.35 -1.74
C CYS A 205 8.26 4.46 -1.31
N ARG A 206 7.48 4.01 -2.29
CA ARG A 206 6.15 3.44 -2.09
C ARG A 206 6.02 2.08 -2.74
N ASN A 207 5.34 1.17 -2.06
CA ASN A 207 4.96 -0.15 -2.56
C ASN A 207 6.14 -1.06 -2.95
N VAL A 208 7.35 -0.79 -2.43
CA VAL A 208 8.54 -1.61 -2.67
C VAL A 208 9.06 -2.27 -1.39
N LEU A 209 8.93 -1.58 -0.25
CA LEU A 209 9.54 -2.02 1.01
C LEU A 209 8.87 -3.29 1.52
N ILE A 210 7.62 -3.53 1.12
CA ILE A 210 6.86 -4.76 1.41
C ILE A 210 7.52 -6.03 0.84
N TYR A 211 8.37 -5.90 -0.19
CA TYR A 211 9.06 -7.02 -0.81
C TYR A 211 10.38 -7.38 -0.13
N PHE A 212 10.82 -6.59 0.85
CA PHE A 212 12.10 -6.77 1.53
C PHE A 212 11.91 -7.46 2.88
N ASP A 213 12.91 -8.19 3.32
CA ASP A 213 12.97 -8.68 4.71
C ASP A 213 13.36 -7.55 5.67
N ARG A 214 13.19 -7.78 6.98
CA ARG A 214 13.40 -6.71 7.96
C ARG A 214 14.80 -6.08 7.90
N PRO A 215 15.90 -6.85 7.87
CA PRO A 215 17.25 -6.27 7.72
C PRO A 215 17.40 -5.42 6.45
N THR A 216 16.79 -5.83 5.34
CA THR A 216 16.86 -5.09 4.07
C THR A 216 15.99 -3.83 4.10
N GLN A 217 14.82 -3.87 4.74
CA GLN A 217 14.00 -2.69 5.00
C GLN A 217 14.76 -1.66 5.84
N ASP A 218 15.43 -2.09 6.90
CA ASP A 218 16.22 -1.21 7.78
C ASP A 218 17.35 -0.54 6.98
N ARG A 219 18.08 -1.30 6.16
CA ARG A 219 19.09 -0.74 5.22
C ARG A 219 18.49 0.27 4.24
N ALA A 220 17.34 -0.05 3.65
CA ALA A 220 16.66 0.85 2.71
C ALA A 220 16.31 2.20 3.37
N ILE A 221 15.72 2.18 4.58
CA ILE A 221 15.37 3.40 5.32
C ILE A 221 16.61 4.24 5.65
N LEU A 222 17.75 3.61 6.00
CA LEU A 222 18.99 4.33 6.26
C LEU A 222 19.51 5.07 5.01
N VAL A 223 19.43 4.45 3.83
CA VAL A 223 19.79 5.09 2.56
C VAL A 223 18.86 6.25 2.26
N LEU A 224 17.53 6.08 2.40
CA LEU A 224 16.55 7.15 2.18
C LEU A 224 16.77 8.33 3.14
N LYS A 225 17.05 8.04 4.42
CA LYS A 225 17.37 9.06 5.43
C LYS A 225 18.63 9.86 5.10
N ARG A 226 19.65 9.21 4.53
CA ARG A 226 20.87 9.87 4.04
C ARG A 226 20.58 10.82 2.87
N LEU A 227 19.68 10.42 1.97
CA LEU A 227 19.32 11.18 0.77
C LEU A 227 18.39 12.37 1.07
N LEU A 228 17.66 12.35 2.19
CA LEU A 228 16.81 13.47 2.60
C LEU A 228 17.61 14.65 3.14
N THR A 229 17.12 15.85 2.86
CA THR A 229 17.50 17.07 3.60
C THR A 229 17.07 16.94 5.07
N MET A 230 17.63 17.76 5.95
CA MET A 230 17.26 17.71 7.37
C MET A 230 15.76 17.95 7.58
N THR A 231 15.16 18.87 6.84
CA THR A 231 13.72 19.14 6.88
C THR A 231 12.93 18.32 5.87
N GLY A 232 13.54 17.37 5.15
CA GLY A 232 12.89 16.64 4.08
C GLY A 232 11.75 15.73 4.53
N VAL A 233 10.89 15.37 3.59
CA VAL A 233 9.72 14.51 3.79
C VAL A 233 9.90 13.19 3.05
N LEU A 234 9.74 12.09 3.76
CA LEU A 234 9.62 10.74 3.21
C LEU A 234 8.14 10.39 3.07
N VAL A 235 7.72 9.98 1.88
CA VAL A 235 6.38 9.47 1.60
C VAL A 235 6.46 7.98 1.29
N VAL A 236 5.69 7.18 2.02
CA VAL A 236 5.63 5.70 1.87
C VAL A 236 4.20 5.23 1.61
N ALA A 237 4.00 3.98 1.21
CA ALA A 237 2.66 3.43 1.05
C ALA A 237 1.98 3.20 2.42
N PRO A 238 0.64 3.12 2.48
CA PRO A 238 -0.10 2.83 3.72
C PRO A 238 0.39 1.59 4.48
N SER A 239 0.84 0.56 3.75
CA SER A 239 1.37 -0.69 4.31
C SER A 239 2.78 -0.59 4.88
N GLU A 240 3.48 0.52 4.67
CA GLU A 240 4.91 0.68 4.96
C GLU A 240 5.17 1.68 6.10
N THR A 241 4.12 2.29 6.65
CA THR A 241 4.18 3.37 7.64
C THR A 241 4.91 3.02 8.94
N ALA A 242 4.87 1.76 9.36
CA ALA A 242 5.58 1.29 10.55
C ALA A 242 7.11 1.42 10.43
N LEU A 243 7.65 1.37 9.20
CA LEU A 243 9.09 1.37 8.96
C LEU A 243 9.73 2.73 9.24
N PRO A 244 9.27 3.87 8.67
CA PRO A 244 9.80 5.17 9.05
C PRO A 244 9.70 5.44 10.56
N SER A 245 8.56 5.10 11.19
CA SER A 245 8.35 5.32 12.62
C SER A 245 9.37 4.61 13.51
N SER A 246 9.79 3.39 13.16
CA SER A 246 10.82 2.68 13.92
C SER A 246 12.23 3.21 13.70
N HIS A 247 12.44 4.15 12.78
CA HIS A 247 13.76 4.67 12.39
C HIS A 247 13.93 6.18 12.68
N GLY A 248 13.18 6.67 13.65
CA GLY A 248 13.24 8.06 14.10
C GLY A 248 12.63 9.04 13.12
N PHE A 249 11.65 8.60 12.34
CA PHE A 249 10.74 9.52 11.66
C PHE A 249 9.45 9.71 12.45
N VAL A 250 8.84 10.88 12.33
CA VAL A 250 7.55 11.24 12.90
C VAL A 250 6.59 11.58 11.76
N SER A 251 5.34 11.15 11.89
CA SER A 251 4.29 11.53 10.94
C SER A 251 4.13 13.05 10.90
N THR A 252 3.89 13.59 9.71
CA THR A 252 3.57 15.01 9.50
C THR A 252 2.14 15.36 9.94
N ASN A 253 1.35 14.37 10.36
CA ASN A 253 -0.08 14.50 10.68
C ASN A 253 -0.91 15.08 9.53
N LEU A 254 -0.41 14.97 8.29
CA LEU A 254 -1.15 15.30 7.08
C LEU A 254 -1.98 14.08 6.68
N PRO A 255 -3.32 14.16 6.75
CA PRO A 255 -4.18 13.01 6.56
C PRO A 255 -3.95 12.32 5.22
N LEU A 256 -3.89 10.98 5.23
CA LEU A 256 -3.81 10.11 4.04
C LEU A 256 -2.59 10.35 3.14
N ALA A 257 -1.64 11.18 3.55
CA ALA A 257 -0.43 11.43 2.78
C ALA A 257 0.70 10.45 3.08
N PHE A 258 0.63 9.76 4.23
CA PHE A 258 1.66 8.82 4.69
C PHE A 258 3.06 9.43 4.64
N ALA A 259 3.15 10.70 5.05
CA ALA A 259 4.31 11.55 4.95
C ALA A 259 4.99 11.73 6.31
N PHE A 260 6.31 11.58 6.34
CA PHE A 260 7.14 11.45 7.52
C PHE A 260 8.34 12.40 7.48
N ARG A 261 8.74 12.96 8.63
CA ARG A 261 9.96 13.78 8.77
C ARG A 261 10.90 13.19 9.81
N ASN A 262 12.19 13.48 9.67
CA ASN A 262 13.17 13.09 10.68
C ASN A 262 12.84 13.76 12.03
N ALA A 263 12.74 12.99 13.11
CA ALA A 263 12.40 13.50 14.45
C ALA A 263 13.41 14.56 14.96
N ASN A 264 14.66 14.45 14.53
CA ASN A 264 15.73 15.39 14.90
C ASN A 264 15.72 16.68 14.07
N ALA A 265 14.81 16.79 13.10
CA ALA A 265 14.54 18.01 12.39
C ALA A 265 13.72 18.93 13.29
N ALA A 266 14.38 19.64 14.21
CA ALA A 266 13.73 20.75 14.87
C ALA A 266 13.23 21.72 13.77
N PRO A 267 11.96 22.15 13.79
CA PRO A 267 11.52 23.18 12.88
C PRO A 267 12.37 24.41 13.17
N GLY A 268 13.15 24.85 12.18
CA GLY A 268 13.86 26.11 12.25
C GLY A 268 12.88 27.22 12.64
N GLY A 269 13.05 27.73 13.85
CA GLY A 269 12.54 29.02 14.33
C GLY A 269 11.16 29.46 13.85
N ARG A 270 10.08 28.82 14.31
CA ARG A 270 8.85 29.57 14.62
C ARG A 270 8.14 28.93 15.81
N LYS A 271 8.24 29.59 16.97
CA LYS A 271 7.42 29.24 18.14
C LYS A 271 5.95 29.23 17.70
N PRO A 272 5.17 28.16 17.96
CA PRO A 272 3.74 28.23 17.78
C PRO A 272 3.24 29.35 18.70
N ARG A 273 2.71 30.41 18.09
CA ARG A 273 2.06 31.49 18.83
C ARG A 273 0.90 30.84 19.56
N ALA A 274 0.94 30.85 20.90
CA ALA A 274 -0.11 30.30 21.74
C ALA A 274 -1.46 30.81 21.21
N ALA A 275 -2.33 29.89 20.81
CA ALA A 275 -3.72 30.23 20.53
C ALA A 275 -4.29 30.85 21.81
N SER A 276 -4.59 32.15 21.76
CA SER A 276 -5.22 32.83 22.89
C SER A 276 -6.56 32.14 23.15
N ARG A 277 -6.67 31.52 24.32
CA ARG A 277 -7.91 30.99 24.90
C ARG A 277 -9.01 32.06 24.77
N ILE A 278 -9.96 31.83 23.87
CA ILE A 278 -11.24 32.54 23.88
C ILE A 278 -11.97 32.02 25.13
N LYS A 279 -12.23 32.91 26.09
CA LYS A 279 -13.07 32.61 27.26
C LYS A 279 -14.50 32.42 26.79
N GLN A 280 -15.02 31.19 26.84
CA GLN A 280 -16.45 30.95 26.79
C GLN A 280 -17.03 31.10 28.20
N ALA A 281 -17.98 32.02 28.33
CA ALA A 281 -18.79 32.20 29.53
C ALA A 281 -19.88 31.11 29.61
N SER A 282 -20.09 30.61 30.82
CA SER A 282 -21.04 29.57 31.18
C SER A 282 -22.50 30.01 31.11
N ALA A 283 -23.37 29.02 30.82
CA ALA A 283 -24.61 28.66 31.52
C ALA A 283 -25.82 28.50 30.57
N VAL A 284 -26.45 27.32 30.57
CA VAL A 284 -27.76 27.05 31.17
C VAL A 284 -27.87 25.54 31.46
N ARG A 285 -28.36 25.21 32.67
CA ARG A 285 -28.66 23.87 33.21
C ARG A 285 -30.00 23.31 32.68
N SER A 286 -30.13 21.99 32.59
CA SER A 286 -31.32 21.25 33.07
C SER A 286 -30.97 19.80 33.42
N ALA A 287 -31.81 19.16 34.23
CA ALA A 287 -31.53 18.11 35.21
C ALA A 287 -31.64 16.65 34.68
N PRO A 288 -31.26 15.63 35.50
CA PRO A 288 -31.06 14.24 35.08
C PRO A 288 -32.24 13.31 35.39
N HIS A 289 -32.37 12.21 34.63
CA HIS A 289 -33.21 11.07 35.00
C HIS A 289 -32.42 9.76 35.02
N THR A 290 -32.64 9.03 36.12
CA THR A 290 -32.06 7.75 36.56
C THR A 290 -32.81 6.53 35.99
N PRO A 291 -32.28 5.30 36.19
CA PRO A 291 -32.58 4.13 35.36
C PRO A 291 -33.68 3.22 35.93
N SER A 292 -34.19 2.29 35.11
CA SER A 292 -34.99 1.16 35.61
C SER A 292 -34.78 -0.11 34.78
N ALA A 293 -34.37 -1.15 35.49
CA ALA A 293 -34.71 -2.57 35.34
C ALA A 293 -35.18 -3.04 36.75
N PRO A 294 -35.76 -4.24 36.99
CA PRO A 294 -35.85 -5.43 36.14
C PRO A 294 -37.23 -6.14 36.18
N HIS A 295 -37.43 -7.20 35.38
CA HIS A 295 -38.28 -8.33 35.79
C HIS A 295 -37.89 -9.63 35.07
N ALA A 296 -37.87 -10.72 35.84
CA ALA A 296 -37.53 -12.08 35.43
C ALA A 296 -38.75 -13.01 35.41
N ALA A 297 -38.63 -14.04 34.55
CA ALA A 297 -39.18 -15.41 34.59
C ALA A 297 -40.70 -15.66 34.47
N ARG A 298 -41.09 -16.46 33.45
CA ARG A 298 -41.60 -17.84 33.66
C ARG A 298 -41.73 -18.65 32.36
N ALA A 299 -41.47 -19.95 32.49
CA ALA A 299 -41.53 -21.00 31.48
C ALA A 299 -42.94 -21.57 31.26
N THR A 300 -43.20 -22.20 30.10
CA THR A 300 -44.14 -23.35 29.97
C THR A 300 -43.80 -24.25 28.75
N SER A 301 -43.51 -25.52 29.08
CA SER A 301 -43.85 -26.82 28.46
C SER A 301 -44.01 -27.03 26.93
N ALA A 302 -43.32 -28.08 26.45
CA ALA A 302 -43.54 -28.84 25.21
C ALA A 302 -44.80 -29.76 25.27
N PRO A 303 -45.17 -30.46 24.17
CA PRO A 303 -44.71 -31.86 24.03
C PRO A 303 -44.33 -32.34 22.61
N ARG A 304 -43.63 -33.49 22.64
CA ARG A 304 -42.91 -34.25 21.60
C ARG A 304 -43.80 -35.13 20.70
N THR A 305 -43.29 -35.45 19.50
CA THR A 305 -43.27 -36.78 18.83
C THR A 305 -42.07 -36.77 17.83
N GLY A 306 -41.21 -37.75 17.58
CA GLY A 306 -40.98 -39.12 18.08
C GLY A 306 -40.89 -40.15 16.94
N ALA A 307 -39.69 -40.44 16.38
CA ALA A 307 -39.25 -41.72 15.74
C ALA A 307 -37.73 -41.65 15.34
N PRO A 308 -36.99 -42.76 15.06
CA PRO A 308 -35.81 -43.23 15.81
C PRO A 308 -34.45 -43.20 15.04
N PRO A 309 -33.31 -43.56 15.70
CA PRO A 309 -31.94 -43.39 15.19
C PRO A 309 -31.30 -44.69 14.64
N THR A 310 -30.38 -44.57 13.68
CA THR A 310 -29.25 -45.51 13.40
C THR A 310 -28.39 -45.01 12.22
N PRO A 311 -27.14 -45.48 12.02
CA PRO A 311 -25.97 -45.50 12.89
C PRO A 311 -24.82 -44.61 12.32
N LEU A 312 -23.85 -44.26 13.16
CA LEU A 312 -22.58 -43.66 12.75
C LEU A 312 -21.77 -44.63 11.87
N PRO A 313 -21.19 -44.20 10.74
CA PRO A 313 -19.93 -44.72 10.25
C PRO A 313 -18.78 -43.86 10.79
N ALA A 314 -17.82 -44.53 11.39
CA ALA A 314 -16.50 -43.99 11.67
C ALA A 314 -15.77 -43.65 10.36
N GLY A 315 -14.94 -42.61 10.42
CA GLY A 315 -13.82 -42.44 9.49
C GLY A 315 -14.18 -41.91 8.11
N ASN A 316 -14.31 -40.60 8.01
CA ASN A 316 -13.51 -39.80 7.09
C ASN A 316 -13.67 -38.33 7.45
N ALA A 317 -12.54 -37.62 7.53
CA ALA A 317 -12.53 -36.17 7.68
C ALA A 317 -13.43 -35.55 6.60
N PRO A 318 -14.35 -34.63 6.93
CA PRO A 318 -15.09 -33.93 5.92
C PRO A 318 -14.10 -33.14 5.07
N ASP A 319 -13.99 -33.53 3.81
CA ASP A 319 -13.35 -32.77 2.75
C ASP A 319 -13.93 -31.34 2.81
N PRO A 320 -13.14 -30.30 3.13
CA PRO A 320 -13.69 -28.97 3.28
C PRO A 320 -14.05 -28.48 1.89
N THR A 321 -15.33 -28.63 1.53
CA THR A 321 -15.93 -27.88 0.44
C THR A 321 -15.87 -26.42 0.83
N GLY A 322 -14.72 -25.79 0.55
CA GLY A 322 -14.37 -24.42 0.88
C GLY A 322 -15.23 -23.44 0.12
N SER A 323 -16.50 -23.36 0.48
CA SER A 323 -17.44 -22.34 0.05
C SER A 323 -17.38 -21.20 1.05
N ILE A 324 -17.34 -19.97 0.55
CA ILE A 324 -17.39 -18.77 1.38
C ILE A 324 -18.63 -18.74 2.29
N GLY A 325 -19.76 -19.28 1.82
CA GLY A 325 -21.00 -19.34 2.60
C GLY A 325 -20.93 -20.27 3.81
N GLU A 326 -20.16 -21.36 3.72
CA GLU A 326 -19.94 -22.25 4.86
C GLU A 326 -19.00 -21.61 5.90
N ALA A 327 -17.98 -20.89 5.42
CA ALA A 327 -17.10 -20.12 6.30
C ALA A 327 -17.86 -19.03 7.07
N THR A 328 -18.80 -18.34 6.43
CA THR A 328 -19.70 -17.37 7.08
C THR A 328 -20.56 -18.05 8.14
N ARG A 329 -21.22 -19.17 7.82
CA ARG A 329 -22.06 -19.91 8.77
C ARG A 329 -21.29 -20.36 10.02
N LEU A 330 -20.04 -20.82 9.84
CA LEU A 330 -19.17 -21.22 10.95
C LEU A 330 -18.73 -20.02 11.81
N ALA A 331 -18.44 -18.87 11.18
CA ALA A 331 -18.11 -17.64 11.90
C ALA A 331 -19.30 -17.16 12.74
N ASP A 332 -20.52 -17.18 12.19
CA ASP A 332 -21.75 -16.78 12.88
C ASP A 332 -22.09 -17.69 14.07
N GLN A 333 -21.69 -18.97 14.00
CA GLN A 333 -21.84 -19.96 15.07
C GLN A 333 -20.72 -19.91 16.12
N GLY A 334 -19.73 -19.02 15.95
CA GLY A 334 -18.59 -18.89 16.86
C GLY A 334 -17.51 -19.96 16.68
N HIS A 335 -17.59 -20.78 15.64
CA HIS A 335 -16.60 -21.81 15.32
C HIS A 335 -15.42 -21.20 14.54
N PHE A 336 -14.67 -20.31 15.20
CA PHE A 336 -13.65 -19.46 14.56
C PHE A 336 -12.50 -20.23 13.90
N VAL A 337 -12.05 -21.33 14.50
CA VAL A 337 -10.95 -22.15 13.95
C VAL A 337 -11.36 -22.83 12.63
N GLU A 338 -12.57 -23.38 12.60
CA GLU A 338 -13.14 -24.02 11.41
C GLU A 338 -13.44 -22.98 10.33
N ALA A 339 -13.97 -21.81 10.73
CA ALA A 339 -14.22 -20.69 9.83
C ALA A 339 -12.95 -20.17 9.15
N ALA A 340 -11.84 -20.00 9.90
CA ALA A 340 -10.55 -19.60 9.33
C ALA A 340 -10.03 -20.62 8.32
N THR A 341 -10.10 -21.91 8.68
CA THR A 341 -9.64 -23.01 7.80
C THR A 341 -10.44 -23.04 6.49
N CYS A 342 -11.75 -22.85 6.58
CA CYS A 342 -12.64 -22.78 5.42
C CYS A 342 -12.35 -21.54 4.55
N CYS A 343 -12.12 -20.37 5.15
CA CYS A 343 -11.73 -19.16 4.44
C CYS A 343 -10.39 -19.32 3.71
N GLU A 344 -9.38 -19.89 4.37
CA GLU A 344 -8.06 -20.12 3.76
C GLU A 344 -8.13 -21.12 2.61
N ALA A 345 -8.94 -22.18 2.75
CA ALA A 345 -9.19 -23.13 1.67
C ALA A 345 -9.91 -22.47 0.48
N TYR A 346 -10.91 -21.62 0.74
CA TYR A 346 -11.60 -20.84 -0.29
C TYR A 346 -10.63 -19.93 -1.05
N LEU A 347 -9.81 -19.16 -0.33
CA LEU A 347 -8.83 -18.25 -0.94
C LEU A 347 -7.75 -19.01 -1.74
N ARG A 348 -7.37 -20.22 -1.30
CA ARG A 348 -6.43 -21.07 -2.04
C ARG A 348 -7.03 -21.57 -3.36
N LYS A 349 -8.32 -21.90 -3.37
CA LYS A 349 -9.02 -22.48 -4.53
C LYS A 349 -9.50 -21.42 -5.52
N HIS A 350 -10.00 -20.29 -5.03
CA HIS A 350 -10.65 -19.25 -5.83
C HIS A 350 -9.81 -17.98 -6.00
N GLY A 351 -8.67 -17.90 -5.32
CA GLY A 351 -7.80 -16.73 -5.33
C GLY A 351 -8.22 -15.65 -4.32
N PRO A 352 -7.48 -14.52 -4.30
CA PRO A 352 -7.76 -13.40 -3.41
C PRO A 352 -9.17 -12.84 -3.59
N SER A 353 -9.93 -12.71 -2.50
CA SER A 353 -11.32 -12.23 -2.52
C SER A 353 -11.53 -11.25 -1.37
N ALA A 354 -12.25 -10.15 -1.64
CA ALA A 354 -12.55 -9.14 -0.62
C ALA A 354 -13.33 -9.77 0.56
N THR A 355 -14.40 -10.51 0.26
CA THR A 355 -15.20 -11.25 1.26
C THR A 355 -14.39 -12.27 2.05
N GLY A 356 -13.49 -13.02 1.40
CA GLY A 356 -12.63 -13.99 2.08
C GLY A 356 -11.64 -13.36 3.04
N PHE A 357 -11.02 -12.24 2.66
CA PHE A 357 -10.17 -11.49 3.58
C PHE A 357 -10.96 -10.80 4.68
N TYR A 358 -12.17 -10.29 4.40
CA TYR A 358 -13.02 -9.69 5.42
C TYR A 358 -13.40 -10.71 6.51
N LEU A 359 -13.83 -11.92 6.13
CA LEU A 359 -14.14 -13.00 7.08
C LEU A 359 -12.93 -13.43 7.91
N LEU A 360 -11.74 -13.52 7.30
CA LEU A 360 -10.50 -13.76 8.05
C LEU A 360 -10.22 -12.62 9.04
N GLY A 361 -10.49 -11.38 8.65
CA GLY A 361 -10.39 -10.22 9.54
C GLY A 361 -11.29 -10.36 10.76
N LEU A 362 -12.57 -10.67 10.55
CA LEU A 362 -13.54 -10.91 11.62
C LEU A 362 -13.11 -12.03 12.57
N VAL A 363 -12.66 -13.15 12.02
CA VAL A 363 -12.20 -14.29 12.82
C VAL A 363 -10.99 -13.94 13.67
N ARG A 364 -10.03 -13.18 13.13
CA ARG A 364 -8.85 -12.73 13.88
C ARG A 364 -9.19 -11.72 14.96
N ASP A 365 -10.14 -10.84 14.68
CA ASP A 365 -10.67 -9.87 15.64
C ASP A 365 -11.34 -10.58 16.83
N ALA A 366 -12.27 -11.50 16.52
CA ALA A 366 -13.00 -12.28 17.52
C ALA A 366 -12.12 -13.23 18.35
N THR A 367 -10.95 -13.63 17.82
CA THR A 367 -9.98 -14.46 18.54
C THR A 367 -8.90 -13.66 19.29
N GLY A 368 -9.04 -12.32 19.36
CA GLY A 368 -8.15 -11.46 20.14
C GLY A 368 -6.83 -11.09 19.45
N ASN A 369 -6.77 -11.18 18.13
CA ASN A 369 -5.59 -10.82 17.32
C ASN A 369 -5.87 -9.57 16.45
N PRO A 370 -5.98 -8.37 17.05
CA PRO A 370 -6.42 -7.16 16.34
C PRO A 370 -5.42 -6.67 15.27
N SER A 371 -4.12 -6.97 15.43
CA SER A 371 -3.09 -6.66 14.41
C SER A 371 -3.34 -7.41 13.11
N ASP A 372 -3.67 -8.69 13.21
CA ASP A 372 -3.95 -9.55 12.06
C ASP A 372 -5.29 -9.19 11.44
N ALA A 373 -6.29 -8.87 12.28
CA ALA A 373 -7.59 -8.38 11.83
C ALA A 373 -7.45 -7.13 10.96
N ILE A 374 -6.66 -6.14 11.40
CA ILE A 374 -6.36 -4.93 10.63
C ILE A 374 -5.72 -5.26 9.28
N ALA A 375 -4.76 -6.19 9.26
CA ALA A 375 -4.10 -6.58 8.02
C ALA A 375 -5.09 -7.20 7.03
N TYR A 376 -6.01 -8.04 7.51
CA TYR A 376 -7.04 -8.67 6.68
C TYR A 376 -8.12 -7.70 6.22
N TYR A 377 -8.59 -6.79 7.07
CA TYR A 377 -9.52 -5.74 6.65
C TYR A 377 -8.88 -4.82 5.60
N ARG A 378 -7.59 -4.49 5.72
CA ARG A 378 -6.87 -3.74 4.69
C ARG A 378 -6.77 -4.50 3.37
N LYS A 379 -6.54 -5.82 3.39
CA LYS A 379 -6.57 -6.65 2.18
C LYS A 379 -7.96 -6.70 1.54
N ALA A 380 -9.02 -6.76 2.36
CA ALA A 380 -10.39 -6.68 1.86
C ALA A 380 -10.66 -5.33 1.18
N LEU A 381 -10.27 -4.22 1.81
CA LEU A 381 -10.42 -2.86 1.26
C LEU A 381 -9.52 -2.56 0.06
N TYR A 382 -8.42 -3.29 -0.09
CA TYR A 382 -7.57 -3.20 -1.27
C TYR A 382 -8.29 -3.79 -2.49
N LEU A 383 -8.97 -4.92 -2.32
CA LEU A 383 -9.72 -5.59 -3.39
C LEU A 383 -11.07 -4.92 -3.66
N ASP A 384 -11.76 -4.49 -2.60
CA ASP A 384 -13.01 -3.74 -2.67
C ASP A 384 -12.94 -2.50 -1.76
N PRO A 385 -12.55 -1.34 -2.33
CA PRO A 385 -12.46 -0.09 -1.58
C PRO A 385 -13.78 0.41 -1.00
N ASN A 386 -14.92 -0.13 -1.45
CA ASN A 386 -16.27 0.23 -0.99
C ASN A 386 -16.86 -0.81 -0.04
N HIS A 387 -16.13 -1.86 0.34
CA HIS A 387 -16.62 -2.89 1.26
C HIS A 387 -17.00 -2.27 2.62
N CYS A 388 -18.30 -2.04 2.82
CA CYS A 388 -18.82 -1.24 3.92
C CYS A 388 -18.41 -1.83 5.28
N ASP A 389 -18.59 -3.13 5.46
CA ASP A 389 -18.31 -3.78 6.75
C ASP A 389 -16.81 -3.75 7.10
N ALA A 390 -15.92 -4.00 6.15
CA ALA A 390 -14.48 -3.92 6.39
C ALA A 390 -14.04 -2.50 6.79
N GLN A 391 -14.67 -1.45 6.25
CA GLN A 391 -14.41 -0.07 6.66
C GLN A 391 -14.87 0.19 8.10
N ILE A 392 -16.04 -0.31 8.50
CA ILE A 392 -16.57 -0.15 9.86
C ILE A 392 -15.69 -0.86 10.89
N HIS A 393 -15.34 -2.11 10.64
CA HIS A 393 -14.54 -2.91 11.57
C HIS A 393 -13.11 -2.36 11.70
N LEU A 394 -12.51 -1.95 10.57
CA LEU A 394 -11.22 -1.27 10.62
C LEU A 394 -11.29 0.07 11.36
N ALA A 395 -12.36 0.85 11.17
CA ALA A 395 -12.55 2.10 11.91
C ALA A 395 -12.59 1.87 13.43
N PHE A 396 -13.32 0.84 13.86
CA PHE A 396 -13.40 0.48 15.27
C PHE A 396 -12.03 0.12 15.86
N LEU A 397 -11.25 -0.72 15.16
CA LEU A 397 -9.91 -1.10 15.62
C LEU A 397 -8.92 0.07 15.62
N MET A 398 -9.03 0.99 14.65
CA MET A 398 -8.22 2.21 14.62
C MET A 398 -8.56 3.14 15.79
N GLU A 399 -9.83 3.28 16.15
CA GLU A 399 -10.24 4.08 17.32
C GLU A 399 -9.72 3.46 18.62
N GLN A 400 -9.77 2.12 18.77
CA GLN A 400 -9.18 1.44 19.93
C GLN A 400 -7.66 1.64 20.03
N GLN A 401 -6.97 1.82 18.90
CA GLN A 401 -5.55 2.16 18.85
C GLN A 401 -5.27 3.66 19.05
N GLY A 402 -6.30 4.48 19.27
CA GLY A 402 -6.20 5.92 19.49
C GLY A 402 -6.21 6.76 18.21
N ASP A 403 -6.36 6.15 17.03
CA ASP A 403 -6.50 6.86 15.75
C ASP A 403 -7.98 7.19 15.47
N VAL A 404 -8.51 8.12 16.26
CA VAL A 404 -9.89 8.61 16.17
C VAL A 404 -10.15 9.27 14.81
N ALA A 405 -9.16 9.97 14.27
CA ALA A 405 -9.28 10.66 12.99
C ALA A 405 -9.37 9.68 11.81
N GLY A 406 -8.53 8.63 11.80
CA GLY A 406 -8.58 7.56 10.81
C GLY A 406 -9.89 6.77 10.88
N ALA A 407 -10.38 6.51 12.10
CA ALA A 407 -11.67 5.88 12.32
C ALA A 407 -12.84 6.69 11.75
N GLU A 408 -12.84 8.01 11.95
CA GLU A 408 -13.89 8.89 11.43
C GLU A 408 -13.91 8.95 9.89
N VAL A 409 -12.74 8.95 9.25
CA VAL A 409 -12.63 8.88 7.78
C VAL A 409 -13.23 7.59 7.23
N LEU A 410 -12.89 6.45 7.84
CA LEU A 410 -13.43 5.15 7.43
C LEU A 410 -14.96 5.06 7.66
N ARG A 411 -15.47 5.61 8.77
CA ARG A 411 -16.92 5.71 9.02
C ARG A 411 -17.64 6.56 7.98
N ASN A 412 -17.03 7.67 7.57
CA ASN A 412 -17.58 8.53 6.52
C ASN A 412 -17.53 7.88 5.13
N ARG A 413 -16.56 7.00 4.87
CA ARG A 413 -16.54 6.16 3.68
C ARG A 413 -17.64 5.09 3.72
N ALA A 414 -17.83 4.43 4.86
CA ALA A 414 -18.84 3.39 5.04
C ALA A 414 -20.25 3.96 4.83
N ARG A 415 -20.52 5.15 5.38
CA ARG A 415 -21.79 5.87 5.14
C ARG A 415 -22.04 6.21 3.67
N ARG A 416 -21.00 6.48 2.89
CA ARG A 416 -21.12 6.76 1.46
C ARG A 416 -21.32 5.48 0.66
N ALA A 417 -20.58 4.42 0.97
CA ALA A 417 -20.71 3.11 0.35
C ALA A 417 -22.09 2.49 0.59
N GLY A 418 -22.59 2.50 1.84
CA GLY A 418 -23.91 1.95 2.18
C GLY A 418 -25.10 2.75 1.60
N ARG A 419 -24.91 4.03 1.25
CA ARG A 419 -25.92 4.79 0.46
C ARG A 419 -25.93 4.37 -1.00
N HIS A 420 -24.77 3.98 -1.52
CA HIS A 420 -24.60 3.53 -2.90
C HIS A 420 -25.12 2.10 -3.10
N GLU A 421 -24.98 1.21 -2.12
CA GLU A 421 -25.56 -0.15 -2.15
C GLU A 421 -27.09 -0.10 -2.09
N LYS A 422 -27.67 0.78 -1.28
CA LYS A 422 -29.14 0.96 -1.23
C LYS A 422 -29.71 1.53 -2.54
N ALA A 423 -29.02 2.47 -3.17
CA ALA A 423 -29.44 3.05 -4.45
C ALA A 423 -29.27 2.12 -5.67
N VAL A 424 -28.64 0.95 -5.49
CA VAL A 424 -28.43 -0.06 -6.55
C VAL A 424 -29.36 -1.28 -6.37
N HIS A 425 -30.04 -1.38 -5.22
CA HIS A 425 -31.03 -2.43 -4.92
C HIS A 425 -32.49 -1.92 -4.87
N ASP A 426 -32.70 -0.61 -4.97
CA ASP A 426 -33.98 0.05 -5.27
C ASP A 426 -34.05 0.37 -6.78
#